data_AF-A0A5N5ZFA3-F1
#
_entry.id   AF-A0A5N5ZFA3-F1
#
_cell.length_a   1.000
_cell.length_b   1.000
_cell.length_c   1.000
_cell.angle_alpha   90.00
_cell.angle_beta   90.00
_cell.angle_gamma   90.00
#
_symmetry.space_group_name_H-M   'P 1'
#
loop_
_entity.id
_entity.type
_entity.pdbx_description
1 polymer ?
#
loop_
_entity_poly.entity_id
_entity_poly.type
_entity_poly.pdbx_seq_one_letter_code
_entity_poly.pdbx_strand_id
1 'polypeptide(L)'
;MSLKYLHINEKHHKKQLIISHQQVIILKNFLTELMKSEVLVINTNLGLEIYYESSYDCTQIIKDTFAIVACKKCKTEDRYRFFSFQSEVEIQHFMNVSMQKLAKMPLFSSYTKSLLGQLNAQFETNRKLIGRLLEIWNEVSNNMRYKGLDLRKIQSFRDNFQKVYIHNVENDVLKTLLIEMLEKKHQN
;
A
#
# COMPACT_ATOMS: atom_id res chain seq x y z
N MET A 1 -6.68 15.76 7.86
CA MET A 1 -6.52 14.40 8.46
C MET A 1 -5.20 13.85 7.96
N SER A 2 -4.46 13.14 8.80
CA SER A 2 -3.18 12.54 8.40
C SER A 2 -3.40 11.15 7.81
N LEU A 3 -2.57 10.78 6.84
CA LEU A 3 -2.50 9.40 6.37
C LEU A 3 -1.89 8.53 7.47
N LYS A 4 -2.54 7.40 7.73
CA LYS A 4 -2.13 6.39 8.70
C LYS A 4 -2.05 5.04 8.04
N TYR A 5 -1.22 4.19 8.62
CA TYR A 5 -0.85 2.92 8.01
C TYR A 5 -0.68 1.84 9.08
N LEU A 6 -1.29 0.68 8.84
CA LEU A 6 -1.04 -0.52 9.61
C LEU A 6 -0.58 -1.65 8.69
N HIS A 7 0.58 -2.20 8.98
CA HIS A 7 1.10 -3.41 8.35
C HIS A 7 0.96 -4.60 9.29
N ILE A 8 0.42 -5.70 8.80
CA ILE A 8 0.24 -6.94 9.54
C ILE A 8 0.99 -8.06 8.83
N ASN A 9 1.89 -8.72 9.55
CA ASN A 9 2.68 -9.85 9.05
C ASN A 9 2.52 -11.07 9.94
N GLU A 10 2.52 -12.27 9.36
CA GLU A 10 2.57 -13.51 10.15
C GLU A 10 4.01 -13.76 10.65
N LYS A 11 4.18 -14.05 11.95
CA LYS A 11 5.51 -14.28 12.56
C LYS A 11 6.22 -15.50 11.97
N HIS A 12 5.47 -16.53 11.61
CA HIS A 12 5.98 -17.74 11.00
C HIS A 12 5.73 -17.66 9.49
N HIS A 13 6.79 -17.41 8.73
CA HIS A 13 6.72 -17.18 7.30
C HIS A 13 6.08 -18.37 6.57
N LYS A 14 4.81 -18.20 6.20
CA LYS A 14 4.20 -18.93 5.09
C LYS A 14 4.06 -17.95 3.94
N LYS A 15 4.52 -18.33 2.75
CA LYS A 15 4.37 -17.53 1.51
C LYS A 15 2.92 -17.58 1.00
N GLN A 16 1.97 -17.20 1.86
CA GLN A 16 0.53 -17.26 1.59
C GLN A 16 -0.13 -15.97 2.09
N LEU A 17 -1.32 -15.69 1.58
CA LEU A 17 -2.13 -14.57 2.07
C LEU A 17 -2.51 -14.77 3.54
N ILE A 18 -2.53 -13.69 4.32
CA ILE A 18 -2.88 -13.72 5.74
C ILE A 18 -4.36 -14.08 5.95
N ILE A 19 -5.20 -13.53 5.07
CA ILE A 19 -6.64 -13.74 5.00
C ILE A 19 -7.06 -13.96 3.53
N SER A 20 -8.21 -14.59 3.31
CA SER A 20 -8.78 -14.79 1.97
C SER A 20 -9.26 -13.48 1.35
N HIS A 21 -9.47 -13.47 0.03
CA HIS A 21 -10.04 -12.31 -0.66
C HIS A 21 -11.42 -11.89 -0.11
N GLN A 22 -12.28 -12.86 0.22
CA GLN A 22 -13.58 -12.58 0.84
C GLN A 22 -13.42 -11.93 2.22
N GLN A 23 -12.45 -12.39 3.01
CA GLN A 23 -12.14 -11.77 4.30
C GLN A 23 -11.60 -10.34 4.15
N VAL A 24 -10.84 -10.04 3.09
CA VAL A 24 -10.41 -8.65 2.79
C VAL A 24 -11.62 -7.74 2.57
N ILE A 25 -12.61 -8.19 1.78
CA ILE A 25 -13.84 -7.42 1.52
C ILE A 25 -14.58 -7.16 2.84
N ILE A 26 -14.77 -8.21 3.64
CA ILE A 26 -15.44 -8.10 4.96
C ILE A 26 -14.69 -7.09 5.84
N LEU A 27 -13.37 -7.25 5.99
CA LEU A 27 -12.54 -6.34 6.78
C LEU A 27 -12.64 -4.90 6.31
N LYS A 28 -12.51 -4.66 5.00
CA LYS A 28 -12.60 -3.31 4.42
C LYS A 28 -13.95 -2.66 4.74
N ASN A 29 -15.05 -3.39 4.54
CA ASN A 29 -16.40 -2.87 4.79
C ASN A 29 -16.59 -2.52 6.27
N PHE A 30 -16.23 -3.42 7.19
CA PHE A 30 -16.30 -3.15 8.63
C PHE A 30 -15.49 -1.91 9.03
N LEU A 31 -14.24 -1.81 8.58
CA LEU A 31 -13.39 -0.67 8.92
C LEU A 31 -13.93 0.65 8.34
N THR A 32 -14.43 0.62 7.11
CA THR A 32 -15.02 1.79 6.44
C THR A 32 -16.25 2.27 7.21
N GLU A 33 -17.11 1.35 7.64
CA GLU A 33 -18.29 1.66 8.44
C GLU A 33 -17.96 2.17 9.85
N LEU A 34 -16.95 1.60 10.51
CA LEU A 34 -16.52 1.99 11.85
C LEU A 34 -15.82 3.35 11.87
N MET A 35 -14.93 3.59 10.90
CA MET A 35 -14.13 4.82 10.84
C MET A 35 -14.86 5.97 10.14
N LYS A 36 -15.94 5.68 9.41
CA LYS A 36 -16.62 6.64 8.52
C LYS A 36 -15.65 7.34 7.57
N SER A 37 -14.64 6.60 7.13
CA SER A 37 -13.53 7.08 6.31
C SER A 37 -13.18 6.04 5.27
N GLU A 38 -12.54 6.50 4.21
CA GLU A 38 -11.98 5.66 3.18
C GLU A 38 -10.92 4.73 3.78
N VAL A 39 -11.00 3.43 3.46
CA VAL A 39 -10.01 2.44 3.88
C VAL A 39 -9.52 1.67 2.66
N LEU A 40 -8.21 1.70 2.42
CA LEU A 40 -7.55 0.91 1.37
C LEU A 40 -6.88 -0.29 2.02
N VAL A 41 -7.22 -1.49 1.56
CA VAL A 41 -6.63 -2.74 2.05
C VAL A 41 -5.88 -3.42 0.90
N ILE A 42 -4.59 -3.71 1.11
CA ILE A 42 -3.76 -4.46 0.16
C ILE A 42 -3.32 -5.74 0.85
N ASN A 43 -3.67 -6.89 0.28
CA ASN A 43 -3.35 -8.21 0.80
C ASN A 43 -2.40 -8.91 -0.15
N THR A 44 -1.12 -8.99 0.21
CA THR A 44 -0.11 -9.69 -0.58
C THR A 44 0.47 -10.87 0.18
N ASN A 45 1.29 -11.68 -0.49
CA ASN A 45 2.05 -12.75 0.15
C ASN A 45 3.14 -12.25 1.12
N LEU A 46 3.34 -10.94 1.22
CA LEU A 46 4.27 -10.31 2.16
C LEU A 46 3.59 -9.77 3.40
N GLY A 47 2.27 -9.60 3.37
CA GLY A 47 1.52 -9.02 4.48
C GLY A 47 0.19 -8.41 4.06
N LEU A 48 -0.56 -8.00 5.07
CA LEU A 48 -1.75 -7.17 4.92
C LEU A 48 -1.37 -5.72 5.25
N GLU A 49 -1.69 -4.82 4.34
CA GLU A 49 -1.42 -3.39 4.43
C GLU A 49 -2.75 -2.64 4.46
N ILE A 50 -2.93 -1.77 5.44
CA ILE A 50 -4.17 -1.01 5.63
C ILE A 50 -3.83 0.47 5.71
N TYR A 51 -4.35 1.24 4.76
CA TYR A 51 -4.20 2.70 4.69
C TYR A 51 -5.53 3.36 4.98
N TYR A 52 -5.51 4.44 5.75
CA TYR A 52 -6.70 5.20 6.12
C TYR A 52 -6.31 6.63 6.49
N GLU A 53 -7.25 7.57 6.34
CA GLU A 53 -7.11 8.92 6.88
C GLU A 53 -7.94 9.07 8.14
N SER A 54 -7.31 9.55 9.22
CA SER A 54 -8.00 9.84 10.47
C SER A 54 -7.23 10.86 11.29
N SER A 55 -7.92 11.62 12.14
CA SER A 55 -7.29 12.42 13.18
C SER A 55 -6.91 11.59 14.43
N TYR A 56 -7.47 10.38 14.56
CA TYR A 56 -7.34 9.53 15.74
C TYR A 56 -6.51 8.28 15.45
N ASP A 57 -5.81 7.75 16.44
CA ASP A 57 -5.14 6.46 16.30
C ASP A 57 -6.18 5.32 16.36
N CYS A 58 -6.46 4.73 15.21
CA CYS A 58 -7.39 3.62 15.07
C CYS A 58 -6.71 2.24 15.12
N THR A 59 -5.43 2.16 15.50
CA THR A 59 -4.65 0.91 15.50
C THR A 59 -5.36 -0.23 16.22
N GLN A 60 -5.89 0.02 17.43
CA GLN A 60 -6.54 -1.03 18.21
C GLN A 60 -7.83 -1.52 17.55
N ILE A 61 -8.65 -0.60 17.04
CA ILE A 61 -9.89 -0.94 16.29
C ILE A 61 -9.58 -1.82 15.09
N ILE A 62 -8.51 -1.49 14.34
CA ILE A 62 -8.09 -2.31 13.19
C ILE A 62 -7.63 -3.69 13.64
N LYS A 63 -6.81 -3.77 14.70
CA LYS A 63 -6.33 -5.05 15.26
C LYS A 63 -7.48 -5.95 15.69
N ASP A 64 -8.47 -5.38 16.39
CA ASP A 64 -9.63 -6.13 16.90
C ASP A 64 -10.53 -6.59 15.77
N THR A 65 -10.81 -5.71 14.80
CA THR A 65 -11.60 -6.06 13.60
C THR A 65 -10.88 -7.14 12.78
N PHE A 66 -9.57 -7.02 12.60
CA PHE A 66 -8.75 -8.03 11.94
C PHE A 66 -8.81 -9.37 12.70
N ALA A 67 -8.76 -9.37 14.03
CA ALA A 67 -8.86 -10.59 14.83
C ALA A 67 -10.20 -11.31 14.61
N ILE A 68 -11.29 -10.55 14.59
CA ILE A 68 -12.65 -11.04 14.31
C ILE A 68 -12.71 -11.68 12.92
N VAL A 69 -12.24 -10.96 11.89
CA VAL A 69 -12.32 -11.42 10.49
C VAL A 69 -11.39 -12.61 10.22
N ALA A 70 -10.17 -12.59 10.75
CA ALA A 70 -9.19 -13.64 10.55
C ALA A 70 -9.53 -14.94 11.30
N CYS A 71 -10.53 -14.89 12.21
CA CYS A 71 -11.21 -16.03 12.83
C CYS A 71 -10.25 -17.12 13.34
N LYS A 72 -9.19 -16.70 14.02
CA LYS A 72 -8.24 -17.59 14.69
C LYS A 72 -8.44 -17.42 16.18
N LYS A 73 -8.81 -18.51 16.87
CA LYS A 73 -8.93 -18.60 18.34
C LYS A 73 -7.63 -18.31 19.12
N CYS A 74 -6.64 -17.69 18.49
CA CYS A 74 -5.35 -17.35 19.07
C CYS A 74 -5.30 -15.85 19.36
N LYS A 75 -4.59 -15.46 20.42
CA LYS A 75 -4.23 -14.05 20.59
C LYS A 75 -3.48 -13.60 19.34
N THR A 76 -3.98 -12.58 18.66
CA THR A 76 -3.42 -12.09 17.40
C THR A 76 -1.95 -11.72 17.54
N GLU A 77 -1.56 -11.18 18.69
CA GLU A 77 -0.16 -10.81 18.98
C GLU A 77 0.78 -12.01 19.06
N ASP A 78 0.31 -13.22 19.32
CA ASP A 78 1.17 -14.42 19.34
C ASP A 78 1.57 -14.82 17.92
N ARG A 79 0.67 -14.63 16.95
CA ARG A 79 0.81 -15.11 15.57
C ARG A 79 1.23 -14.02 14.59
N TYR A 80 0.89 -12.77 14.86
CA TYR A 80 1.08 -11.64 13.96
C TYR A 80 1.99 -10.57 14.55
N ARG A 81 2.71 -9.87 13.68
CA ARG A 81 3.42 -8.62 13.99
C ARG A 81 2.64 -7.48 13.37
N PHE A 82 2.50 -6.42 14.12
CA PHE A 82 1.81 -5.20 13.70
C PHE A 82 2.81 -4.06 13.68
N PHE A 83 2.91 -3.37 12.56
CA PHE A 83 3.66 -2.12 12.44
C PHE A 83 2.67 -1.01 12.15
N SER A 84 2.49 -0.10 13.11
CA SER A 84 1.58 1.03 13.02
C SER A 84 2.38 2.31 12.85
N PHE A 85 1.94 3.15 11.93
CA PHE A 85 2.59 4.42 11.62
C PHE A 85 1.53 5.51 11.51
N GLN A 86 1.78 6.62 12.20
CA GLN A 86 0.79 7.67 12.44
C GLN A 86 1.05 8.93 11.60
N SER A 87 2.17 8.96 10.88
CA SER A 87 2.59 10.07 10.02
C SER A 87 3.13 9.59 8.67
N GLU A 88 3.02 10.44 7.66
CA GLU A 88 3.55 10.19 6.31
C GLU A 88 5.07 9.97 6.31
N VAL A 89 5.80 10.68 7.16
CA VAL A 89 7.26 10.55 7.27
C VAL A 89 7.65 9.13 7.72
N GLU A 90 6.95 8.59 8.70
CA GLU A 90 7.17 7.22 9.17
C GLU A 90 6.82 6.19 8.08
N ILE A 91 5.70 6.41 7.38
CA ILE A 91 5.25 5.56 6.27
C ILE A 91 6.29 5.55 5.14
N GLN A 92 6.77 6.72 4.73
CA GLN A 92 7.82 6.89 3.71
C GLN A 92 9.10 6.16 4.10
N HIS A 93 9.56 6.33 5.35
CA HIS A 93 10.75 5.64 5.84
C HIS A 93 10.58 4.12 5.79
N PHE A 94 9.46 3.60 6.29
CA PHE A 94 9.16 2.19 6.26
C PHE A 94 9.09 1.62 4.84
N MET A 95 8.40 2.32 3.93
CA MET A 95 8.29 1.92 2.52
C MET A 95 9.64 1.91 1.82
N ASN A 96 10.48 2.92 2.06
CA ASN A 96 11.82 2.96 1.49
C ASN A 96 12.66 1.75 1.92
N VAL A 97 12.71 1.48 3.23
CA VAL A 97 13.46 0.32 3.77
C VAL A 97 12.89 -0.99 3.26
N SER A 98 11.56 -1.13 3.21
CA SER A 98 10.89 -2.33 2.73
C SER A 98 11.16 -2.57 1.25
N MET A 99 10.99 -1.54 0.41
CA MET A 99 11.22 -1.63 -1.03
C MET A 99 12.67 -1.99 -1.37
N GLN A 100 13.65 -1.43 -0.68
CA GLN A 100 15.06 -1.81 -0.86
C GLN A 100 15.32 -3.29 -0.53
N LYS A 101 14.63 -3.85 0.46
CA LYS A 101 14.71 -5.29 0.78
C LYS A 101 14.00 -6.11 -0.29
N LEU A 102 12.78 -5.72 -0.67
CA LEU A 102 11.95 -6.45 -1.64
C LEU A 102 12.57 -6.49 -3.03
N ALA A 103 13.20 -5.41 -3.50
CA ALA A 103 13.86 -5.36 -4.80
C ALA A 103 14.98 -6.41 -4.97
N LYS A 104 15.57 -6.86 -3.85
CA LYS A 104 16.58 -7.93 -3.82
C LYS A 104 15.96 -9.34 -3.78
N MET A 105 14.66 -9.47 -3.53
CA MET A 105 13.99 -10.77 -3.44
C MET A 105 13.50 -11.24 -4.83
N PRO A 106 13.55 -12.55 -5.12
CA PRO A 106 12.99 -13.10 -6.36
C PRO A 106 11.50 -12.83 -6.56
N LEU A 107 10.76 -12.67 -5.45
CA LEU A 107 9.31 -12.45 -5.46
C LEU A 107 8.90 -11.01 -5.78
N PHE A 108 9.85 -10.11 -6.04
CA PHE A 108 9.56 -8.69 -6.29
C PHE A 108 8.50 -8.48 -7.36
N SER A 109 8.65 -9.12 -8.53
CA SER A 109 7.72 -8.96 -9.65
C SER A 109 6.31 -9.47 -9.34
N SER A 110 6.19 -10.59 -8.60
CA SER A 110 4.88 -11.10 -8.17
C SER A 110 4.20 -10.17 -7.17
N TYR A 111 4.97 -9.60 -6.24
CA TYR A 111 4.47 -8.62 -5.28
C TYR A 111 3.96 -7.37 -6.00
N THR A 112 4.77 -6.77 -6.87
CA THR A 112 4.39 -5.54 -7.56
C THR A 112 3.17 -5.73 -8.45
N LYS A 113 3.07 -6.84 -9.18
CA LYS A 113 1.87 -7.17 -9.96
C LYS A 113 0.63 -7.30 -9.07
N SER A 114 0.73 -8.00 -7.95
CA SER A 114 -0.39 -8.18 -7.01
C SER A 114 -0.84 -6.84 -6.39
N LEU A 115 0.11 -6.01 -5.98
CA LEU A 115 -0.16 -4.69 -5.42
C LEU A 115 -0.81 -3.76 -6.47
N LEU A 116 -0.25 -3.67 -7.67
CA LEU A 116 -0.82 -2.85 -8.76
C LEU A 116 -2.22 -3.30 -9.16
N GLY A 117 -2.47 -4.62 -9.26
CA GLY A 117 -3.79 -5.15 -9.54
C GLY A 117 -4.83 -4.76 -8.48
N GLN A 118 -4.44 -4.81 -7.20
CA GLN A 118 -5.32 -4.41 -6.09
C GLN A 118 -5.55 -2.91 -6.01
N LEU A 119 -4.57 -2.08 -6.37
CA LEU A 119 -4.74 -0.63 -6.48
C LEU A 119 -5.71 -0.29 -7.60
N ASN A 120 -5.57 -0.92 -8.78
CA ASN A 120 -6.45 -0.68 -9.91
C ASN A 120 -7.90 -1.10 -9.59
N ALA A 121 -8.10 -2.27 -8.97
CA ALA A 121 -9.42 -2.75 -8.60
C ALA A 121 -10.13 -1.89 -7.55
N GLN A 122 -9.38 -1.11 -6.78
CA GLN A 122 -9.91 -0.26 -5.71
C GLN A 122 -9.89 1.23 -6.07
N PHE A 123 -9.46 1.59 -7.28
CA PHE A 123 -9.19 2.99 -7.65
C PHE A 123 -10.38 3.92 -7.39
N GLU A 124 -11.56 3.58 -7.91
CA GLU A 124 -12.76 4.41 -7.78
C GLU A 124 -13.16 4.64 -6.33
N THR A 125 -13.12 3.58 -5.52
CA THR A 125 -13.46 3.67 -4.09
C THR A 125 -12.36 4.28 -3.24
N ASN A 126 -11.13 4.35 -3.77
CA ASN A 126 -9.94 4.72 -3.01
C ASN A 126 -9.03 5.79 -3.64
N ARG A 127 -9.60 6.64 -4.51
CA ARG A 127 -8.84 7.57 -5.34
C ARG A 127 -7.92 8.47 -4.51
N LYS A 128 -8.40 8.96 -3.37
CA LYS A 128 -7.64 9.88 -2.51
C LYS A 128 -6.45 9.18 -1.85
N LEU A 129 -6.67 8.03 -1.21
CA LEU A 129 -5.58 7.28 -0.58
C LEU A 129 -4.55 6.80 -1.61
N ILE A 130 -5.00 6.37 -2.80
CA ILE A 130 -4.11 5.92 -3.87
C ILE A 130 -3.28 7.09 -4.42
N GLY A 131 -3.86 8.28 -4.56
CA GLY A 131 -3.10 9.49 -4.91
C GLY A 131 -2.00 9.82 -3.90
N ARG A 132 -2.32 9.79 -2.60
CA ARG A 132 -1.34 10.03 -1.52
C ARG A 132 -0.26 8.95 -1.49
N LEU A 133 -0.63 7.71 -1.72
CA LEU A 133 0.32 6.60 -1.84
C LEU A 133 1.27 6.81 -3.02
N LEU A 134 0.76 7.30 -4.16
CA LEU A 134 1.59 7.63 -5.32
C LEU A 134 2.59 8.76 -5.03
N GLU A 135 2.17 9.81 -4.30
CA GLU A 135 3.07 10.88 -3.85
C GLU A 135 4.21 10.32 -2.99
N ILE A 136 3.87 9.49 -1.99
CA ILE A 136 4.84 8.80 -1.15
C ILE A 136 5.80 7.95 -1.99
N TRP A 137 5.30 7.20 -2.97
CA TRP A 137 6.13 6.37 -3.84
C TRP A 137 7.06 7.19 -4.73
N ASN A 138 6.60 8.33 -5.24
CA ASN A 138 7.43 9.24 -6.02
C ASN A 138 8.58 9.76 -5.14
N GLU A 139 8.31 10.20 -3.91
CA GLU A 139 9.33 10.67 -2.97
C GLU A 139 10.30 9.55 -2.59
N VAL A 140 9.80 8.37 -2.24
CA VAL A 140 10.62 7.19 -1.95
C VAL A 140 11.55 6.88 -3.13
N SER A 141 11.03 6.90 -4.37
CA SER A 141 11.83 6.63 -5.56
C SER A 141 12.91 7.69 -5.82
N ASN A 142 12.63 8.98 -5.56
CA ASN A 142 13.58 10.08 -5.73
C ASN A 142 14.68 10.03 -4.65
N ASN A 143 14.35 9.57 -3.45
CA ASN A 143 15.28 9.46 -2.33
C ASN A 143 16.18 8.20 -2.41
N MET A 144 15.91 7.27 -3.32
CA MET A 144 16.80 6.12 -3.54
C MET A 144 18.07 6.52 -4.29
N ARG A 145 19.10 6.94 -3.54
CA ARG A 145 20.45 7.12 -4.09
C ARG A 145 21.25 5.82 -4.06
N TYR A 146 21.73 5.42 -5.25
CA TYR A 146 22.82 4.49 -5.58
C TYR A 146 23.49 3.76 -4.40
N LYS A 147 23.02 2.53 -4.11
CA LYS A 147 23.80 1.51 -3.36
C LYS A 147 23.48 0.12 -3.89
N GLY A 148 24.02 -0.24 -5.06
CA GLY A 148 23.99 -1.61 -5.58
C GLY A 148 22.60 -2.26 -5.73
N LEU A 149 21.54 -1.45 -5.81
CA LEU A 149 20.17 -1.87 -6.04
C LEU A 149 19.88 -1.80 -7.53
N ASP A 150 19.12 -2.76 -8.05
CA ASP A 150 18.62 -2.72 -9.42
C ASP A 150 17.50 -1.68 -9.51
N LEU A 151 17.90 -0.41 -9.64
CA LEU A 151 17.01 0.75 -9.72
C LEU A 151 15.96 0.60 -10.83
N ARG A 152 16.25 -0.20 -11.87
CA ARG A 152 15.32 -0.47 -12.98
C ARG A 152 14.03 -1.15 -12.51
N LYS A 153 14.11 -2.06 -11.53
CA LYS A 153 12.92 -2.73 -10.98
C LYS A 153 12.03 -1.76 -10.23
N ILE A 154 12.63 -0.86 -9.46
CA ILE A 154 11.92 0.12 -8.64
C ILE A 154 11.34 1.23 -9.52
N GLN A 155 12.08 1.69 -10.53
CA GLN A 155 11.58 2.61 -11.55
C GLN A 155 10.42 1.99 -12.32
N SER A 156 10.54 0.74 -12.80
CA SER A 156 9.45 0.05 -13.48
C SER A 156 8.20 -0.07 -12.60
N PHE A 157 8.38 -0.35 -11.31
CA PHE A 157 7.26 -0.33 -10.37
C PHE A 157 6.59 1.04 -10.28
N ARG A 158 7.37 2.12 -10.08
CA ARG A 158 6.87 3.49 -10.04
C ARG A 158 6.10 3.85 -11.30
N ASP A 159 6.67 3.58 -12.47
CA ASP A 159 6.06 3.94 -13.75
C ASP A 159 4.74 3.17 -13.95
N ASN A 160 4.68 1.91 -13.52
CA ASN A 160 3.44 1.13 -13.55
C ASN A 160 2.40 1.62 -12.55
N PHE A 161 2.81 2.10 -11.37
CA PHE A 161 1.89 2.75 -10.42
C PHE A 161 1.33 4.03 -11.04
N GLN A 162 2.20 4.91 -11.56
CA GLN A 162 1.77 6.13 -12.25
C GLN A 162 0.76 5.83 -13.36
N LYS A 163 0.99 4.77 -14.14
CA LYS A 163 0.01 4.29 -15.15
C LYS A 163 -1.34 3.92 -14.57
N VAL A 164 -1.40 3.25 -13.41
CA VAL A 164 -2.69 2.97 -12.73
C VAL A 164 -3.42 4.28 -12.44
N TYR A 165 -2.71 5.29 -11.94
CA TYR A 165 -3.34 6.57 -11.64
C TYR A 165 -3.83 7.28 -12.91
N ILE A 166 -2.96 7.43 -13.91
CA ILE A 166 -3.25 8.12 -15.18
C ILE A 166 -4.36 7.42 -15.96
N HIS A 167 -4.36 6.09 -16.01
CA HIS A 167 -5.35 5.32 -16.76
C HIS A 167 -6.77 5.57 -16.26
N ASN A 168 -6.94 5.69 -14.94
CA ASN A 168 -8.23 5.90 -14.28
C ASN A 168 -8.58 7.39 -14.09
N VAL A 169 -7.82 8.34 -14.68
CA VAL A 169 -8.28 9.73 -14.79
C VAL A 169 -9.28 9.82 -15.93
N GLU A 170 -10.53 10.16 -15.62
CA GLU A 170 -11.63 10.29 -16.59
C GLU A 170 -11.47 11.44 -17.58
N ASN A 171 -10.80 12.52 -17.17
CA ASN A 171 -10.65 13.71 -18.00
C ASN A 171 -9.39 13.61 -18.88
N ASP A 172 -9.59 13.51 -20.19
CA ASP A 172 -8.52 13.35 -21.18
C ASP A 172 -7.51 14.51 -21.20
N VAL A 173 -7.96 15.74 -20.91
CA VAL A 173 -7.09 16.92 -20.82
C VAL A 173 -6.17 16.80 -19.59
N LEU A 174 -6.72 16.47 -18.43
CA LEU A 174 -5.94 16.23 -17.21
C LEU A 174 -5.00 15.03 -17.38
N LYS A 175 -5.44 13.99 -18.08
CA LYS A 175 -4.62 12.81 -18.40
C LYS A 175 -3.42 13.19 -19.26
N THR A 176 -3.64 14.02 -20.29
CA THR A 176 -2.59 14.53 -21.18
C THR A 176 -1.60 15.42 -20.41
N LEU A 177 -2.10 16.35 -19.60
CA LEU A 177 -1.27 17.21 -18.74
C LEU A 177 -0.42 16.41 -17.76
N LEU A 178 -0.96 15.35 -17.15
CA LEU A 178 -0.22 14.46 -16.27
C LEU A 178 0.90 13.71 -17.01
N ILE A 179 0.62 13.21 -18.22
CA ILE A 179 1.63 12.56 -19.06
C ILE A 179 2.76 13.54 -19.41
N GLU A 180 2.44 14.74 -19.88
CA GLU A 180 3.42 15.77 -20.24
C GLU A 180 4.28 16.22 -19.05
N MET A 181 3.68 16.39 -17.88
CA MET A 181 4.42 16.75 -16.66
C MET A 181 5.41 15.66 -16.24
N LEU A 182 5.05 14.40 -16.42
CA LEU A 182 5.89 13.25 -16.09
C LEU A 182 7.04 13.09 -17.09
N GLU A 183 6.79 13.27 -18.38
CA GLU A 183 7.82 13.23 -19.42
C GLU A 183 8.84 14.36 -19.29
N LYS A 184 8.39 15.59 -18.97
CA LYS A 184 9.30 16.73 -18.73
C LYS A 184 10.18 16.57 -17.49
N LYS A 185 9.72 15.86 -16.46
CA LYS A 185 10.55 15.54 -15.27
C LYS A 185 11.67 14.54 -15.54
N HIS A 186 11.64 13.84 -16.67
CA HIS A 186 12.66 12.87 -17.08
C HIS A 186 13.72 13.43 -18.05
N GLN A 187 13.58 14.68 -18.49
CA GLN A 187 14.54 15.35 -19.39
C GLN A 187 15.53 16.29 -18.68
N ASN A 188 15.46 16.43 -17.34
CA ASN A 188 16.37 17.26 -16.53
C ASN A 188 17.23 16.42 -15.59
#